data_AF-A0AAV9T553-F1
#
_entry.id   AF-A0AAV9T553-F1
#
_cell.length_a   1.000
_cell.length_b   1.000
_cell.length_c   1.000
_cell.angle_alpha   90.00
_cell.angle_beta   90.00
_cell.angle_gamma   90.00
#
_symmetry.space_group_name_H-M   'P 1'
#
loop_
_entity.id
_entity.type
_entity.pdbx_description
1 polymer ?
#
loop_
_entity_poly.entity_id
_entity_poly.type
_entity_poly.pdbx_seq_one_letter_code
_entity_poly.pdbx_strand_id
1 'polypeptide(L)'
;MACAGNSIRSDLPIPKNISWAAIPGRNISAAPMVACCSPNPVHLIDNCYEWCELPEKYERDEARALAAFRSCLSVNDRNLSISNILGLNIADSPAARPVVTMAGLGMWGLLASAFLVLT
;
A
#
# COMPACT_ATOMS: atom_id res chain seq x y z
N MET A 1 19.89 19.03 2.54
CA MET A 1 19.22 18.81 3.84
C MET A 1 18.72 17.39 3.87
N ALA A 2 19.31 16.54 4.72
CA ALA A 2 18.73 15.23 5.03
C ALA A 2 17.39 15.43 5.74
N CYS A 3 16.46 14.50 5.55
CA CYS A 3 15.22 14.50 6.33
C CYS A 3 15.59 14.32 7.80
N ALA A 4 15.11 15.24 8.64
CA ALA A 4 15.64 15.42 9.99
C ALA A 4 15.64 14.09 10.77
N GLY A 5 16.81 13.70 11.28
CA GLY A 5 16.95 12.63 12.27
C GLY A 5 17.62 11.34 11.79
N ASN A 6 17.97 10.52 12.78
CA ASN A 6 18.40 9.12 12.66
C ASN A 6 17.20 8.14 12.67
N SER A 7 15.97 8.66 12.67
CA SER A 7 14.72 7.90 12.73
C SER A 7 13.60 8.61 11.96
N ILE A 8 12.52 7.88 11.67
CA ILE A 8 11.27 8.48 11.18
C ILE A 8 10.60 9.22 12.34
N ARG A 9 10.13 10.44 12.07
CA ARG A 9 9.34 11.24 13.00
C ARG A 9 8.06 10.53 13.44
N SER A 10 7.77 10.51 14.74
CA SER A 10 6.58 9.84 15.29
C SER A 10 5.28 10.63 15.06
N ASP A 11 5.40 11.90 14.69
CA ASP A 11 4.30 12.86 14.49
C ASP A 11 3.93 13.04 13.01
N LEU A 12 4.37 12.13 12.12
CA LEU A 12 3.93 12.17 10.72
C LEU A 12 2.39 12.02 10.64
N PRO A 13 1.71 12.79 9.77
CA PRO A 13 0.27 12.72 9.56
C PRO A 13 -0.16 11.46 8.77
N ILE A 14 0.30 10.28 9.22
CA ILE A 14 -0.08 8.98 8.68
C ILE A 14 -1.17 8.39 9.59
N PRO A 15 -2.29 7.88 9.04
CA PRO A 15 -3.32 7.24 9.84
C PRO A 15 -2.75 6.10 10.70
N LYS A 16 -3.14 6.05 11.98
CA LYS A 16 -2.66 5.03 12.93
C LYS A 16 -3.40 3.70 12.83
N ASN A 17 -4.55 3.70 12.15
CA ASN A 17 -5.41 2.53 11.97
C ASN A 17 -5.07 1.69 10.73
N ILE A 18 -3.94 2.00 10.07
CA ILE A 18 -3.44 1.23 8.92
C ILE A 18 -2.01 0.78 9.18
N SER A 19 -1.65 -0.36 8.60
CA SER A 19 -0.25 -0.76 8.52
C SER A 19 0.44 0.08 7.45
N TRP A 20 1.62 0.62 7.74
CA TRP A 20 2.33 1.50 6.81
C TRP A 20 3.84 1.34 6.92
N ALA A 21 4.54 1.71 5.86
CA ALA A 21 6.00 1.82 5.81
C ALA A 21 6.40 3.23 5.33
N ALA A 22 7.46 3.79 5.90
CA ALA A 22 7.98 5.10 5.52
C ALA A 22 9.50 5.12 5.50
N ILE A 23 10.09 5.81 4.52
CA ILE A 23 11.53 6.03 4.39
C ILE A 23 11.83 7.51 4.13
N PRO A 24 13.03 8.00 4.49
CA PRO A 24 13.49 9.29 4.01
C PRO A 24 13.62 9.30 2.49
N GLY A 25 13.01 10.28 1.83
CA GLY A 25 12.95 10.34 0.38
C GLY A 25 12.13 11.52 -0.12
N ARG A 26 12.34 11.88 -1.39
CA ARG A 26 11.65 13.03 -2.02
C ARG A 26 11.06 12.68 -3.37
N ASN A 27 11.14 11.43 -3.77
CA ASN A 27 10.79 10.97 -5.08
C ASN A 27 9.82 9.80 -4.96
N ILE A 28 8.52 10.11 -5.02
CA ILE A 28 7.45 9.10 -4.99
C ILE A 28 7.52 8.12 -6.16
N SER A 29 8.26 8.47 -7.22
CA SER A 29 8.51 7.61 -8.38
C SER A 29 9.83 6.84 -8.26
N ALA A 30 10.51 6.90 -7.12
CA ALA A 30 11.70 6.12 -6.88
C ALA A 30 11.38 4.62 -6.94
N ALA A 31 12.07 3.91 -7.82
CA ALA A 31 11.87 2.49 -8.06
C ALA A 31 11.78 1.63 -6.78
N PRO A 32 12.64 1.80 -5.75
CA PRO A 32 12.56 0.96 -4.57
C PRO A 32 11.25 1.10 -3.80
N MET A 33 10.76 2.32 -3.59
CA MET A 33 9.54 2.53 -2.83
C MET A 33 8.31 2.11 -3.65
N VAL A 34 8.28 2.42 -4.94
CA VAL A 34 7.19 2.01 -5.85
C VAL A 34 7.06 0.48 -5.92
N ALA A 35 8.18 -0.23 -6.08
CA ALA A 35 8.18 -1.69 -6.17
C ALA A 35 7.70 -2.35 -4.87
N CYS A 36 8.17 -1.87 -3.73
CA CYS A 36 7.82 -2.45 -2.44
C CYS A 36 6.38 -2.14 -2.03
N CYS A 37 5.90 -0.92 -2.33
CA CYS A 37 4.55 -0.48 -2.01
C CYS A 37 3.47 -0.99 -2.96
N SER A 38 3.81 -1.47 -4.17
CA SER A 38 2.81 -1.98 -5.11
C SER A 38 1.96 -3.10 -4.50
N PRO A 39 0.61 -3.04 -4.64
CA PRO A 39 -0.16 -2.13 -5.51
C PRO A 39 -0.60 -0.80 -4.88
N ASN A 40 -0.26 -0.54 -3.61
CA ASN A 40 -0.66 0.69 -2.93
C ASN A 40 0.20 1.89 -3.42
N PRO A 41 -0.39 3.09 -3.56
CA PRO A 41 0.34 4.27 -4.01
C PRO A 41 1.37 4.74 -2.97
N VAL A 42 2.46 5.34 -3.47
CA VAL A 42 3.46 6.03 -2.65
C VAL A 42 3.05 7.49 -2.51
N HIS A 43 3.12 8.00 -1.29
CA HIS A 43 2.79 9.36 -0.92
C HIS A 43 4.02 10.08 -0.36
N LEU A 44 4.01 11.40 -0.41
CA LEU A 44 5.08 12.25 0.11
C LEU A 44 4.56 13.14 1.24
N ILE A 45 5.25 13.13 2.37
CA ILE A 45 4.99 14.02 3.52
C ILE A 45 6.17 14.97 3.67
N ASP A 46 5.86 16.25 3.95
CA ASP A 46 6.83 17.32 4.23
C ASP A 46 7.96 17.44 3.18
N ASN A 47 7.71 16.98 1.95
CA ASN A 47 8.72 16.87 0.90
C ASN A 47 9.99 16.12 1.36
N CYS A 48 9.84 15.11 2.23
CA CYS A 48 10.95 14.41 2.86
C CYS A 48 10.70 12.94 3.25
N TYR A 49 9.46 12.52 3.41
CA TYR A 49 9.18 11.13 3.74
C TYR A 49 8.28 10.51 2.68
N GLU A 50 8.81 9.50 2.01
CA GLU A 50 8.03 8.63 1.14
C GLU A 50 7.37 7.58 2.03
N TRP A 51 6.06 7.38 1.88
CA TRP A 51 5.32 6.39 2.65
C TRP A 51 4.24 5.71 1.82
N CYS A 52 3.79 4.55 2.27
CA CYS A 52 2.63 3.87 1.69
C CYS A 52 1.92 3.03 2.75
N GLU A 53 0.65 2.71 2.50
CA GLU A 53 -0.02 1.63 3.20
C GLU A 53 0.67 0.30 2.85
N LEU A 54 0.99 -0.49 3.86
CA LEU A 54 1.72 -1.74 3.69
C LEU A 54 0.85 -2.75 2.92
N PRO A 55 1.30 -3.26 1.76
CA PRO A 55 0.55 -4.26 1.00
C PRO A 55 0.30 -5.55 1.78
N GLU A 56 -0.82 -6.22 1.49
CA GLU A 56 -1.23 -7.46 2.17
C GLU A 56 -0.24 -8.63 2.02
N LYS A 57 0.71 -8.54 1.07
CA LYS A 57 1.80 -9.52 0.89
C LYS A 57 2.79 -9.55 2.06
N TYR A 58 2.80 -8.52 2.90
CA TYR A 58 3.66 -8.44 4.09
C TYR A 58 2.96 -9.04 5.31
N GLU A 59 3.74 -9.66 6.19
CA GLU A 59 3.21 -10.27 7.42
C GLU A 59 2.66 -9.22 8.39
N ARG A 60 1.81 -9.65 9.33
CA ARG A 60 1.34 -8.80 10.44
C ARG A 60 2.26 -8.81 11.65
N ASP A 61 3.28 -9.65 11.64
CA ASP A 61 4.35 -9.57 12.61
C ASP A 61 5.29 -8.41 12.22
N GLU A 62 5.43 -7.43 13.10
CA GLU A 62 6.19 -6.20 12.81
C GLU A 62 7.65 -6.52 12.44
N ALA A 63 8.30 -7.44 13.16
CA ALA A 63 9.70 -7.77 12.94
C ALA A 63 9.91 -8.44 11.56
N ARG A 64 9.02 -9.37 11.18
CA ARG A 64 9.06 -10.03 9.88
C ARG A 64 8.69 -9.09 8.75
N ALA A 65 7.68 -8.26 8.92
CA ALA A 65 7.30 -7.24 7.95
C ALA A 65 8.43 -6.24 7.72
N LEU A 66 9.11 -5.82 8.79
CA LEU A 66 10.26 -4.92 8.72
C LEU A 66 11.41 -5.56 7.95
N ALA A 67 11.74 -6.81 8.25
CA ALA A 67 12.78 -7.55 7.55
C ALA A 67 12.45 -7.74 6.06
N ALA A 68 11.21 -8.13 5.75
CA ALA A 68 10.73 -8.32 4.38
C ALA A 68 10.73 -7.01 3.59
N PHE A 69 10.28 -5.90 4.18
CA PHE A 69 10.28 -4.59 3.53
C PHE A 69 11.70 -4.07 3.29
N ARG A 70 12.61 -4.23 4.27
CA ARG A 70 14.05 -3.92 4.07
C ARG A 70 14.68 -4.72 2.94
N SER A 71 14.38 -6.02 2.89
CA SER A 71 14.88 -6.89 1.83
C SER A 71 14.40 -6.41 0.46
N CYS A 72 13.11 -6.08 0.34
CA CYS A 72 12.56 -5.53 -0.89
C CYS A 72 13.25 -4.23 -1.31
N LEU A 73 13.48 -3.29 -0.38
CA LEU A 73 14.20 -2.04 -0.67
C LEU A 73 15.61 -2.33 -1.20
N SER A 74 16.34 -3.25 -0.54
CA SER A 74 17.70 -3.63 -0.93
C SER A 74 17.77 -4.26 -2.32
N VAL A 75 16.80 -5.10 -2.69
CA VAL A 75 16.73 -5.76 -4.01
C VAL A 75 16.40 -4.76 -5.11
N ASN A 76 15.70 -3.66 -4.79
CA ASN A 76 15.36 -2.60 -5.74
C ASN A 76 16.32 -1.40 -5.63
N ASP A 77 17.60 -1.67 -5.37
CA ASP A 77 18.71 -0.70 -5.40
C ASP A 77 18.60 0.46 -4.40
N ARG A 78 17.82 0.31 -3.31
CA ARG A 78 17.93 1.25 -2.19
C ARG A 78 19.25 1.02 -1.48
N ASN A 79 20.12 2.02 -1.51
CA ASN A 79 21.37 1.97 -0.75
C ASN A 79 21.10 2.17 0.76
N LEU A 80 20.93 1.05 1.47
CA LEU A 80 20.71 1.02 2.91
C LEU A 80 21.94 1.46 3.72
N SER A 81 23.14 1.47 3.12
CA SER A 81 24.36 2.02 3.75
C SER A 81 24.34 3.55 3.84
N ILE A 82 23.56 4.22 2.99
CA ILE A 82 23.36 5.68 3.03
C ILE A 82 22.21 6.04 3.98
N SER A 83 21.12 5.25 3.96
CA SER A 83 19.97 5.45 4.84
C SER A 83 19.27 4.13 5.12
N ASN A 84 19.48 3.60 6.32
CA ASN A 84 18.78 2.43 6.86
C ASN A 84 17.48 2.78 7.62
N ILE A 85 17.16 4.08 7.69
CA ILE A 85 15.97 4.58 8.36
C ILE A 85 14.73 4.05 7.63
N LEU A 86 13.96 3.23 8.34
CA LEU A 86 12.68 2.67 7.93
C LEU A 86 11.76 2.74 9.14
N GLY A 87 10.65 3.46 8.98
CA GLY A 87 9.52 3.41 9.88
C GLY A 87 8.56 2.35 9.38
N LEU A 88 8.08 1.51 10.30
CA LEU A 88 7.04 0.54 10.04
C LEU A 88 6.04 0.61 11.19
N ASN A 89 4.77 0.53 10.85
CA ASN A 89 3.69 0.37 11.81
C ASN A 89 2.80 -0.77 11.33
N ILE A 90 2.43 -1.68 12.23
CA ILE A 90 1.38 -2.66 11.96
C ILE A 90 0.16 -2.27 12.77
N ALA A 91 -0.98 -2.09 12.10
CA ALA A 91 -2.24 -1.87 12.80
C ALA A 91 -2.71 -3.15 13.50
N ASP A 92 -3.26 -3.01 14.70
CA ASP A 92 -3.92 -4.09 15.44
C ASP A 92 -5.20 -4.54 14.71
N SER A 93 -5.04 -5.47 13.75
CA SER A 93 -6.10 -6.16 12.98
C SER A 93 -6.95 -5.32 12.00
N PRO A 94 -7.52 -5.96 10.96
CA PRO A 94 -7.46 -5.43 9.62
C PRO A 94 -8.63 -4.49 9.31
N ALA A 95 -8.33 -3.38 8.65
CA ALA A 95 -9.28 -2.81 7.72
C ALA A 95 -9.53 -3.88 6.63
N ALA A 96 -10.60 -4.66 6.80
CA ALA A 96 -11.07 -5.57 5.78
C ALA A 96 -11.43 -4.71 4.57
N ARG A 97 -10.54 -4.67 3.57
CA ARG A 97 -10.87 -4.08 2.28
C ARG A 97 -11.91 -5.01 1.64
N PRO A 98 -13.12 -4.53 1.32
CA PRO A 98 -14.06 -5.37 0.59
C PRO A 98 -13.46 -5.66 -0.78
N VAL A 99 -13.04 -6.91 -0.99
CA VAL A 99 -12.76 -7.42 -2.34
C VAL A 99 -14.10 -7.41 -3.07
N VAL A 100 -14.29 -6.43 -3.95
CA VAL A 100 -15.42 -6.44 -4.88
C VAL A 100 -15.11 -7.50 -5.92
N THR A 101 -15.46 -8.76 -5.63
CA THR A 101 -15.61 -9.79 -6.66
C THR A 101 -16.78 -9.36 -7.54
N MET A 102 -16.48 -8.82 -8.71
CA MET A 102 -17.45 -8.53 -9.75
C MET A 102 -17.94 -9.86 -10.35
N ALA A 103 -18.75 -10.59 -9.59
CA ALA A 103 -19.40 -11.82 -9.99
C ALA A 103 -20.91 -11.54 -10.17
N GLY A 104 -21.38 -11.63 -11.40
CA GLY A 104 -22.79 -11.81 -11.72
C GLY A 104 -23.62 -10.54 -11.89
N LEU A 105 -23.42 -9.82 -13.01
CA LEU A 105 -24.53 -9.04 -13.58
C LEU A 105 -25.55 -10.04 -14.16
N GLY A 106 -26.73 -10.03 -13.56
CA GLY A 106 -27.76 -11.04 -13.70
C GLY A 106 -28.38 -11.11 -15.10
N MET A 107 -28.57 -12.36 -15.55
CA MET A 107 -29.37 -12.72 -16.71
C MET A 107 -30.86 -12.70 -16.32
N TRP A 108 -31.55 -11.58 -16.51
CA TRP A 108 -33.02 -11.53 -16.47
C TRP A 108 -33.52 -10.73 -17.68
N GLY A 109 -33.62 -11.43 -18.82
CA GLY A 109 -34.30 -10.96 -20.03
C GLY A 109 -35.53 -11.84 -20.28
N LEU A 110 -36.68 -11.31 -19.90
CA LEU A 110 -38.00 -11.93 -19.90
C LEU A 110 -38.41 -12.53 -21.26
N LEU A 111 -38.80 -13.81 -21.25
CA LEU A 111 -39.62 -14.45 -22.28
C LEU A 111 -41.05 -13.89 -22.18
N ALA A 112 -41.42 -12.96 -23.07
CA ALA A 112 -42.83 -12.60 -23.28
C ALA A 112 -43.04 -11.91 -24.63
N SER A 113 -43.13 -12.68 -25.72
CA SER A 113 -43.81 -12.23 -26.94
C SER A 113 -44.16 -13.41 -27.84
N ALA A 114 -45.02 -14.30 -27.34
CA ALA A 114 -45.82 -15.19 -28.16
C ALA A 114 -47.28 -14.90 -27.84
N PHE A 115 -47.87 -13.88 -28.47
CA PHE A 115 -49.31 -13.68 -28.68
C PHE A 115 -49.53 -12.32 -29.35
N LEU A 116 -49.34 -12.24 -30.66
CA LEU A 116 -49.99 -11.25 -31.54
C LEU A 116 -49.91 -11.77 -32.99
N VAL A 117 -50.51 -12.95 -33.19
CA VAL A 117 -50.97 -13.43 -34.51
C VAL A 117 -52.47 -13.61 -34.35
N LEU A 118 -53.24 -12.53 -34.53
CA LEU A 118 -54.68 -12.53 -34.88
C LEU A 118 -55.23 -11.09 -34.81
N THR A 119 -55.00 -10.32 -35.87
CA THR A 119 -55.96 -9.37 -36.46
C THR A 119 -55.55 -9.10 -37.89
#